data_AF-A0A0D2KZD5-F1
#
_entry.id   AF-A0A0D2KZD5-F1
#
_cell.length_a   1.000
_cell.length_b   1.000
_cell.length_c   1.000
_cell.angle_alpha   90.00
_cell.angle_beta   90.00
_cell.angle_gamma   90.00
#
_symmetry.space_group_name_H-M   'P 1'
#
loop_
_entity.id
_entity.type
_entity.pdbx_description
1 polymer ?
#
loop_
_entity_poly.entity_id
_entity_poly.type
_entity_poly.pdbx_seq_one_letter_code
_entity_poly.pdbx_strand_id
1 'polypeptide(L)'
;MFTPLAIVAAVLSVVSFTEATPTRRDDSDAFCTQLFTDCVNVGPSVVSNPWNTPACIYGATCFGGQRPVDDFLASVASSLNTTFEASLDVPRVSSAVFDQISTDGQVITQQNYIDGVFGTLAATNGPFPDASLVISSYQRVVIWTDFCNANGVPFQNFADYFQFSATVSSTGCTIASS
;
A
#
# COMPACT_ATOMS: atom_id res chain seq x y z
N MET A 1 -26.39 49.36 -61.55
CA MET A 1 -27.25 49.48 -60.37
C MET A 1 -27.39 48.07 -59.82
N PHE A 2 -26.61 47.75 -58.78
CA PHE A 2 -26.40 46.39 -58.28
C PHE A 2 -27.36 46.11 -57.12
N THR A 3 -28.07 44.99 -57.20
CA THR A 3 -28.84 44.41 -56.08
C THR A 3 -28.18 43.10 -55.70
N PRO A 4 -27.75 42.86 -54.46
CA PRO A 4 -27.22 41.57 -54.06
C PRO A 4 -28.35 40.67 -53.52
N LEU A 5 -28.35 39.41 -53.98
CA LEU A 5 -29.10 38.31 -53.42
C LEU A 5 -28.39 37.85 -52.13
N ALA A 6 -29.10 37.82 -51.00
CA ALA A 6 -28.59 37.31 -49.74
C ALA A 6 -28.67 35.77 -49.71
N ILE A 7 -27.54 35.10 -49.49
CA ILE A 7 -27.47 33.66 -49.20
C ILE A 7 -27.34 33.52 -47.68
N VAL A 8 -28.37 32.95 -47.04
CA VAL A 8 -28.36 32.60 -45.62
C VAL A 8 -27.66 31.25 -45.47
N ALA A 9 -26.44 31.26 -44.93
CA ALA A 9 -25.74 30.04 -44.54
C ALA A 9 -26.14 29.66 -43.10
N ALA A 10 -26.88 28.57 -42.94
CA ALA A 10 -27.14 27.96 -41.64
C ALA A 10 -25.90 27.17 -41.20
N VAL A 11 -25.19 27.68 -40.20
CA VAL A 11 -24.06 26.98 -39.57
C VAL A 11 -24.62 26.01 -38.53
N LEU A 12 -24.62 24.72 -38.86
CA LEU A 12 -24.88 23.63 -37.90
C LEU A 12 -23.64 23.45 -37.03
N SER A 13 -23.67 24.03 -35.83
CA SER A 13 -22.65 23.79 -34.81
C SER A 13 -22.80 22.36 -34.27
N VAL A 14 -21.97 21.44 -34.77
CA VAL A 14 -21.74 20.15 -34.11
C VAL A 14 -20.94 20.42 -32.84
N VAL A 15 -21.61 20.39 -31.69
CA VAL A 15 -20.95 20.33 -30.40
C VAL A 15 -20.41 18.90 -30.27
N SER A 16 -19.11 18.74 -30.50
CA SER A 16 -18.41 17.52 -30.12
C SER A 16 -18.33 17.50 -28.61
N PHE A 17 -19.25 16.78 -27.96
CA PHE A 17 -19.01 16.31 -26.61
C PHE A 17 -17.94 15.23 -26.74
N THR A 18 -16.68 15.59 -26.46
CA THR A 18 -15.77 14.60 -25.91
C THR A 18 -16.37 14.20 -24.57
N GLU A 19 -17.17 13.13 -24.56
CA GLU A 19 -17.29 12.34 -23.35
C GLU A 19 -15.86 11.99 -22.97
N ALA A 20 -15.35 12.67 -21.95
CA ALA A 20 -14.21 12.15 -21.24
C ALA A 20 -14.67 10.79 -20.75
N THR A 21 -14.26 9.74 -21.46
CA THR A 21 -14.25 8.40 -20.90
C THR A 21 -13.57 8.58 -19.55
N PRO A 22 -14.22 8.28 -18.41
CA PRO A 22 -13.53 8.33 -17.14
C PRO A 22 -12.36 7.37 -17.30
N THR A 23 -11.17 7.93 -17.45
CA THR A 23 -9.94 7.18 -17.29
C THR A 23 -10.07 6.61 -15.90
N ARG A 24 -10.23 5.28 -15.81
CA ARG A 24 -10.10 4.50 -14.58
C ARG A 24 -8.98 5.15 -13.78
N ARG A 25 -9.34 5.87 -12.72
CA ARG A 25 -8.40 6.19 -11.66
C ARG A 25 -7.93 4.80 -11.23
N ASP A 26 -6.65 4.50 -11.33
CA ASP A 26 -6.16 3.16 -11.03
C ASP A 26 -6.55 2.79 -9.60
N ASP A 27 -7.68 2.09 -9.45
CA ASP A 27 -8.23 1.62 -8.17
C ASP A 27 -7.32 0.54 -7.54
N SER A 28 -6.17 0.24 -8.16
CA SER A 28 -5.19 -0.72 -7.66
C SER A 28 -4.62 -0.34 -6.30
N ASP A 29 -4.57 0.97 -6.00
CA ASP A 29 -3.96 1.47 -4.76
C ASP A 29 -5.02 1.92 -3.73
N ALA A 30 -6.30 1.71 -4.03
CA ALA A 30 -7.40 2.12 -3.14
C ALA A 30 -7.31 1.40 -1.78
N PHE A 31 -6.95 0.10 -1.78
CA PHE A 31 -6.76 -0.65 -0.54
C PHE A 31 -5.56 -0.14 0.27
N CYS A 32 -4.45 0.23 -0.39
CA CYS A 32 -3.29 0.82 0.28
C CYS A 32 -3.63 2.17 0.92
N THR A 33 -4.40 2.98 0.22
CA THR A 33 -4.90 4.27 0.73
C THR A 33 -5.80 4.06 1.95
N GLN A 34 -6.64 3.02 1.93
CA GLN A 34 -7.47 2.68 3.08
C GLN A 34 -6.63 2.19 4.27
N LEU A 35 -5.66 1.29 4.06
CA LEU A 35 -4.76 0.83 5.12
C LEU A 35 -3.96 1.99 5.74
N PHE A 36 -3.51 2.94 4.92
CA PHE A 36 -2.90 4.19 5.39
C PHE A 36 -3.88 5.01 6.24
N THR A 37 -5.10 5.20 5.75
CA THR A 37 -6.16 5.94 6.46
C THR A 37 -6.49 5.28 7.80
N ASP A 38 -6.60 3.96 7.83
CA ASP A 38 -6.89 3.18 9.03
C ASP A 38 -5.73 3.27 10.04
N CYS A 39 -4.48 3.28 9.57
CA CYS A 39 -3.31 3.53 10.40
C CYS A 39 -3.36 4.94 11.03
N VAL A 40 -3.64 5.97 10.22
CA VAL A 40 -3.78 7.37 10.70
C VAL A 40 -4.92 7.50 11.71
N ASN A 41 -6.04 6.80 11.50
CA ASN A 41 -7.22 6.86 12.36
C ASN A 41 -6.97 6.28 13.77
N VAL A 42 -5.88 5.54 14.01
CA VAL A 42 -5.45 5.17 15.37
C VAL A 42 -5.05 6.41 16.19
N GLY A 43 -4.59 7.47 15.52
CA GLY A 43 -4.22 8.73 16.14
C GLY A 43 -2.75 8.82 16.55
N PRO A 44 -2.35 9.90 17.25
CA PRO A 44 -0.93 10.24 17.49
C PRO A 44 -0.08 9.17 18.15
N SER A 45 -0.67 8.27 18.94
CA SER A 45 0.04 7.16 19.58
C SER A 45 0.62 6.14 18.59
N VAL A 46 0.12 6.11 17.35
CA VAL A 46 0.61 5.18 16.33
C VAL A 46 2.04 5.50 15.91
N VAL A 47 2.48 6.75 16.05
CA VAL A 47 3.82 7.18 15.61
C VAL A 47 4.93 6.57 16.45
N SER A 48 4.70 6.35 17.75
CA SER A 48 5.70 5.77 18.66
C SER A 48 5.68 4.25 18.70
N ASN A 49 4.64 3.60 18.15
CA ASN A 49 4.57 2.13 18.04
C ASN A 49 3.68 1.71 16.85
N PRO A 50 4.09 2.03 15.61
CA PRO A 50 3.26 1.81 14.43
C PRO A 50 3.03 0.32 14.16
N TRP A 51 4.02 -0.51 14.50
CA TRP A 51 4.02 -1.93 14.22
C TRP A 51 3.15 -2.77 15.18
N ASN A 52 2.49 -2.12 16.15
CA ASN A 52 1.43 -2.75 16.93
C ASN A 52 0.05 -2.63 16.26
N THR A 53 -0.03 -1.98 15.11
CA THR A 53 -1.27 -1.76 14.35
C THR A 53 -1.20 -2.47 13.00
N PRO A 54 -2.07 -3.48 12.74
CA PRO A 54 -2.06 -4.22 11.47
C PRO A 54 -2.18 -3.33 10.23
N ALA A 55 -3.03 -2.28 10.28
CA ALA A 55 -3.19 -1.34 9.18
C ALA A 55 -1.87 -0.63 8.81
N CYS A 56 -1.02 -0.31 9.79
CA CYS A 56 0.28 0.31 9.54
C CYS A 56 1.28 -0.69 8.94
N ILE A 57 1.26 -1.94 9.40
CA ILE A 57 2.10 -3.02 8.83
C ILE A 57 1.77 -3.21 7.36
N TYR A 58 0.49 -3.42 7.03
CA TYR A 58 0.08 -3.68 5.64
C TYR A 58 0.09 -2.43 4.76
N GLY A 59 -0.11 -1.25 5.35
CA GLY A 59 0.02 0.01 4.64
C GLY A 59 1.46 0.29 4.23
N ALA A 60 2.43 0.06 5.13
CA ALA A 60 3.84 0.33 4.87
C ALA A 60 4.45 -0.58 3.79
N THR A 61 4.00 -1.83 3.68
CA THR A 61 4.49 -2.79 2.68
C THR A 61 4.00 -2.48 1.27
N CYS A 62 2.84 -1.83 1.13
CA CYS A 62 2.29 -1.45 -0.15
C CYS A 62 2.47 0.04 -0.47
N PHE A 63 3.11 0.78 0.44
CA PHE A 63 3.54 2.15 0.20
C PHE A 63 4.62 2.18 -0.90
N GLY A 64 4.44 3.08 -1.87
CA GLY A 64 5.44 3.30 -2.92
C GLY A 64 6.66 4.06 -2.42
N GLY A 65 7.69 4.16 -3.25
CA GLY A 65 8.88 4.97 -2.97
C GLY A 65 10.18 4.19 -2.94
N GLN A 66 11.28 4.90 -2.66
CA GLN A 66 12.61 4.30 -2.52
C GLN A 66 12.82 3.70 -1.13
N ARG A 67 12.12 4.22 -0.10
CA ARG A 67 12.21 3.78 1.30
C ARG A 67 10.80 3.61 1.87
N PRO A 68 10.06 2.59 1.39
CA PRO A 68 8.61 2.52 1.59
C PRO A 68 8.19 2.59 3.06
N VAL A 69 8.97 2.02 3.98
CA VAL A 69 8.67 2.04 5.42
C VAL A 69 8.82 3.45 6.04
N ASP A 70 9.97 4.11 5.87
CA ASP A 70 10.16 5.46 6.42
C ASP A 70 9.29 6.50 5.71
N ASP A 71 9.11 6.37 4.39
CA ASP A 71 8.26 7.26 3.60
C ASP A 71 6.77 7.12 4.05
N PHE A 72 6.33 5.89 4.37
CA PHE A 72 5.01 5.64 4.95
C PHE A 72 4.85 6.31 6.32
N LEU A 73 5.79 6.06 7.23
CA LEU A 73 5.75 6.62 8.58
C LEU A 73 5.81 8.15 8.58
N ALA A 74 6.63 8.75 7.71
CA ALA A 74 6.68 10.19 7.50
C ALA A 74 5.33 10.74 7.02
N SER A 75 4.66 10.01 6.13
CA SER A 75 3.32 10.38 5.63
C SER A 75 2.27 10.28 6.73
N VAL A 76 2.31 9.25 7.57
CA VAL A 76 1.41 9.09 8.73
C VAL A 76 1.60 10.24 9.72
N ALA A 77 2.85 10.55 10.08
CA ALA A 77 3.16 11.66 10.98
C ALA A 77 2.71 13.02 10.39
N SER A 78 2.89 13.22 9.08
CA SER A 78 2.41 14.41 8.38
C SER A 78 0.88 14.54 8.44
N SER A 79 0.13 13.45 8.23
CA SER A 79 -1.33 13.46 8.33
C SER A 79 -1.82 13.75 9.75
N LEU A 80 -1.04 13.37 10.77
CA LEU A 80 -1.32 13.62 12.17
C LEU A 80 -0.77 14.96 12.69
N ASN A 81 -0.13 15.75 11.83
CA ASN A 81 0.54 17.01 12.18
C ASN A 81 1.52 16.85 13.37
N THR A 82 2.36 15.82 13.31
CA THR A 82 3.35 15.48 14.33
C THR A 82 4.72 15.17 13.71
N THR A 83 5.74 14.99 14.54
CA THR A 83 7.08 14.58 14.12
C THR A 83 7.15 13.09 13.88
N PHE A 84 7.81 12.72 12.79
CA PHE A 84 8.11 11.34 12.42
C PHE A 84 9.31 10.81 13.22
N GLU A 85 9.23 9.54 13.64
CA GLU A 85 10.35 8.75 14.19
C GLU A 85 10.78 7.72 13.15
N ALA A 86 12.07 7.64 12.85
CA ALA A 86 12.59 6.69 11.85
C ALA A 86 12.25 5.25 12.21
N SER A 87 12.17 4.37 11.22
CA SER A 87 11.90 2.95 11.45
C SER A 87 12.91 2.29 12.39
N LEU A 88 14.13 2.85 12.48
CA LEU A 88 15.19 2.43 13.40
C LEU A 88 14.93 2.80 14.86
N ASP A 89 14.14 3.86 15.11
CA ASP A 89 13.92 4.46 16.42
C ASP A 89 12.59 4.04 17.06
N VAL A 90 11.68 3.45 16.27
CA VAL A 90 10.43 2.86 16.79
C VAL A 90 10.62 1.40 17.23
N PRO A 91 9.77 0.87 18.14
CA PRO A 91 9.79 -0.53 18.51
C PRO A 91 9.56 -1.45 17.30
N ARG A 92 10.35 -2.53 17.20
CA ARG A 92 10.18 -3.58 16.18
C ARG A 92 8.79 -4.23 16.25
N VAL A 93 8.37 -4.84 15.14
CA VAL A 93 7.24 -5.79 15.14
C VAL A 93 7.47 -6.82 16.25
N SER A 94 6.52 -6.93 17.18
CA SER A 94 6.60 -7.88 18.28
C SER A 94 6.23 -9.29 17.84
N SER A 95 6.68 -10.31 18.58
CA SER A 95 6.24 -11.68 18.33
C SER A 95 4.73 -11.84 18.50
N ALA A 96 4.12 -11.10 19.44
CA ALA A 96 2.67 -11.14 19.65
C ALA A 96 1.88 -10.65 18.42
N VAL A 97 2.38 -9.62 17.72
CA VAL A 97 1.77 -9.17 16.46
C VAL A 97 2.05 -10.16 15.34
N PHE A 98 3.27 -10.69 15.26
CA PHE A 98 3.61 -11.73 14.30
C PHE A 98 2.71 -12.96 14.43
N ASP A 99 2.46 -13.43 15.65
CA ASP A 99 1.62 -14.59 15.96
C ASP A 99 0.13 -14.35 15.65
N GLN A 100 -0.31 -13.09 15.52
CA GLN A 100 -1.66 -12.77 15.03
C GLN A 100 -1.78 -12.91 13.52
N ILE A 101 -0.68 -12.80 12.79
CA ILE A 101 -0.63 -12.90 11.33
C ILE A 101 -0.30 -14.35 10.92
N SER A 102 0.70 -14.93 11.57
CA SER A 102 1.16 -16.30 11.33
C SER A 102 0.18 -17.33 11.89
N THR A 103 -0.19 -18.32 11.08
CA THR A 103 -1.05 -19.42 11.53
C THR A 103 -0.31 -20.48 12.33
N ASP A 104 1.01 -20.56 12.22
CA ASP A 104 1.86 -21.56 12.90
C ASP A 104 2.85 -20.95 13.90
N GLY A 105 2.90 -19.61 14.00
CA GLY A 105 3.84 -18.88 14.84
C GLY A 105 5.31 -18.99 14.38
N GLN A 106 5.56 -19.56 13.21
CA GLN A 106 6.92 -19.77 12.69
C GLN A 106 7.21 -18.86 11.50
N VAL A 107 6.29 -18.80 10.54
CA VAL A 107 6.44 -18.03 9.31
C VAL A 107 5.18 -17.26 8.97
N ILE A 108 5.32 -16.13 8.29
CA ILE A 108 4.21 -15.50 7.57
C ILE A 108 4.28 -16.02 6.13
N THR A 109 3.27 -16.78 5.73
CA THR A 109 3.09 -17.23 4.34
C THR A 109 2.38 -16.15 3.51
N GLN A 110 2.34 -16.34 2.19
CA GLN A 110 1.54 -15.49 1.31
C GLN A 110 0.05 -15.49 1.72
N GLN A 111 -0.51 -16.65 2.07
CA GLN A 111 -1.91 -16.75 2.46
C GLN A 111 -2.15 -16.03 3.80
N ASN A 112 -1.25 -16.17 4.77
CA ASN A 112 -1.34 -15.43 6.03
C ASN A 112 -1.39 -13.92 5.81
N TYR A 113 -0.53 -13.43 4.91
CA TYR A 113 -0.50 -12.02 4.56
C TYR A 113 -1.79 -11.56 3.86
N ILE A 114 -2.31 -12.34 2.92
CA ILE A 114 -3.59 -12.07 2.24
C ILE A 114 -4.71 -12.00 3.27
N ASP A 115 -4.86 -13.03 4.11
CA ASP A 115 -5.91 -13.10 5.12
C ASP A 115 -5.83 -11.92 6.09
N GLY A 116 -4.61 -11.53 6.47
CA GLY A 116 -4.36 -10.37 7.32
C GLY A 116 -4.78 -9.04 6.69
N VAL A 117 -4.48 -8.82 5.40
CA VAL A 117 -4.91 -7.61 4.68
C VAL A 117 -6.43 -7.55 4.56
N PHE A 118 -7.06 -8.63 4.10
CA PHE A 118 -8.51 -8.68 3.95
C PHE A 118 -9.23 -8.59 5.30
N GLY A 119 -8.70 -9.22 6.34
CA GLY A 119 -9.22 -9.11 7.70
C GLY A 119 -9.13 -7.70 8.27
N THR A 120 -8.04 -6.98 7.98
CA THR A 120 -7.89 -5.57 8.37
C THR A 120 -8.89 -4.68 7.65
N LEU A 121 -9.02 -4.81 6.32
CA LEU A 121 -9.96 -4.04 5.51
C LEU A 121 -11.43 -4.34 5.84
N ALA A 122 -11.74 -5.54 6.31
CA ALA A 122 -13.09 -5.90 6.72
C ALA A 122 -13.61 -5.02 7.88
N ALA A 123 -12.71 -4.51 8.74
CA ALA A 123 -13.08 -3.62 9.85
C ALA A 123 -13.69 -2.29 9.37
N THR A 124 -13.34 -1.86 8.15
CA THR A 124 -13.80 -0.61 7.52
C THR A 124 -14.63 -0.85 6.26
N ASN A 125 -15.01 -2.12 6.01
CA ASN A 125 -15.80 -2.57 4.86
C ASN A 125 -15.14 -2.30 3.50
N GLY A 126 -13.82 -2.55 3.42
CA GLY A 126 -13.04 -2.42 2.18
C GLY A 126 -12.50 -1.01 1.94
N PRO A 127 -12.06 -0.70 0.71
CA PRO A 127 -12.19 -1.49 -0.53
C PRO A 127 -11.34 -2.75 -0.54
N PHE A 128 -11.89 -3.85 -1.07
CA PHE A 128 -11.17 -5.12 -1.20
C PHE A 128 -10.45 -5.18 -2.56
N PRO A 129 -9.12 -5.34 -2.57
CA PRO A 129 -8.35 -5.41 -3.82
C PRO A 129 -8.46 -6.80 -4.46
N ASP A 130 -7.98 -6.90 -5.70
CA ASP A 130 -7.62 -8.20 -6.26
C ASP A 130 -6.44 -8.81 -5.46
N ALA A 131 -6.48 -10.13 -5.23
CA ALA A 131 -5.44 -10.81 -4.46
C ALA A 131 -4.03 -10.62 -5.05
N SER A 132 -3.90 -10.47 -6.37
CA SER A 132 -2.61 -10.21 -7.02
C SER A 132 -1.92 -8.93 -6.54
N LEU A 133 -2.69 -7.89 -6.20
CA LEU A 133 -2.16 -6.64 -5.66
C LEU A 133 -1.63 -6.83 -4.23
N VAL A 134 -2.36 -7.60 -3.42
CA VAL A 134 -1.93 -7.97 -2.07
C VAL A 134 -0.67 -8.84 -2.11
N ILE A 135 -0.64 -9.80 -3.04
CA ILE A 135 0.54 -10.64 -3.31
C ILE A 135 1.73 -9.76 -3.67
N SER A 136 1.58 -8.77 -4.56
CA SER A 136 2.69 -7.89 -4.93
C SER A 136 3.28 -7.11 -3.75
N SER A 137 2.43 -6.78 -2.75
CA SER A 137 2.86 -6.11 -1.53
C SER A 137 3.63 -7.07 -0.62
N TYR A 138 3.15 -8.30 -0.45
CA TYR A 138 3.88 -9.35 0.26
C TYR A 138 5.24 -9.65 -0.41
N GLN A 139 5.28 -9.69 -1.75
CA GLN A 139 6.49 -9.95 -2.51
C GLN A 139 7.59 -8.92 -2.22
N ARG A 140 7.27 -7.66 -1.90
CA ARG A 140 8.27 -6.66 -1.48
C ARG A 140 9.01 -7.10 -0.21
N VAL A 141 8.26 -7.62 0.77
CA VAL A 141 8.83 -8.16 2.01
C VAL A 141 9.68 -9.40 1.70
N VAL A 142 9.14 -10.33 0.91
CA VAL A 142 9.83 -11.58 0.56
C VAL A 142 11.12 -11.32 -0.21
N ILE A 143 11.09 -10.42 -1.19
CA ILE A 143 12.27 -10.05 -1.99
C ILE A 143 13.30 -9.40 -1.09
N TRP A 144 12.91 -8.39 -0.29
CA TRP A 144 13.87 -7.72 0.58
C TRP A 144 14.48 -8.68 1.62
N THR A 145 13.70 -9.62 2.15
CA THR A 145 14.19 -10.59 3.13
C THR A 145 14.97 -11.76 2.53
N ASP A 146 14.99 -11.92 1.20
CA ASP A 146 15.63 -13.04 0.48
C ASP A 146 14.94 -14.41 0.69
N PHE A 147 13.61 -14.43 0.81
CA PHE A 147 12.82 -15.66 1.05
C PHE A 147 11.94 -16.09 -0.15
N CYS A 148 12.28 -15.71 -1.39
CA CYS A 148 11.43 -15.93 -2.58
C CYS A 148 11.03 -17.39 -2.84
N ASN A 149 11.87 -18.34 -2.44
CA ASN A 149 11.66 -19.78 -2.67
C ASN A 149 11.39 -20.54 -1.36
N ALA A 150 11.12 -19.83 -0.27
CA ALA A 150 10.78 -20.41 1.01
C ALA A 150 9.25 -20.47 1.19
N ASN A 151 8.80 -21.26 2.16
CA ASN A 151 7.37 -21.39 2.47
C ASN A 151 6.79 -20.16 3.19
N GLY A 152 7.62 -19.20 3.61
CA GLY A 152 7.20 -17.96 4.27
C GLY A 152 8.39 -17.20 4.84
N VAL A 153 8.13 -16.02 5.40
CA VAL A 153 9.14 -15.16 6.03
C VAL A 153 9.15 -15.44 7.55
N PRO A 154 10.28 -15.88 8.13
CA PRO A 154 10.41 -16.08 9.57
C PRO A 154 10.29 -14.76 10.36
N PHE A 155 9.93 -14.85 11.64
CA PHE A 155 9.74 -13.68 12.51
C PHE A 155 10.88 -12.65 12.45
N GLN A 156 12.13 -13.08 12.62
CA GLN A 156 13.27 -12.14 12.66
C GLN A 156 13.37 -11.33 11.37
N ASN A 157 13.26 -12.00 10.21
CA ASN A 157 13.34 -11.36 8.91
C ASN A 157 12.13 -10.45 8.64
N PHE A 158 10.94 -10.86 9.07
CA PHE A 158 9.75 -10.02 8.96
C PHE A 158 9.89 -8.75 9.79
N ALA A 159 10.31 -8.87 11.06
CA ALA A 159 10.55 -7.71 11.92
C ALA A 159 11.71 -6.84 11.41
N ASP A 160 12.73 -7.43 10.80
CA ASP A 160 13.86 -6.71 10.20
C ASP A 160 13.45 -5.88 8.99
N TYR A 161 12.51 -6.36 8.18
CA TYR A 161 11.98 -5.58 7.06
C TYR A 161 11.44 -4.23 7.55
N PHE A 162 10.62 -4.22 8.60
CA PHE A 162 10.04 -2.98 9.14
C PHE A 162 11.02 -2.13 9.93
N GLN A 163 12.13 -2.68 10.41
CA GLN A 163 13.14 -1.89 11.11
C GLN A 163 14.18 -1.28 10.16
N PHE A 164 14.63 -2.05 9.17
CA PHE A 164 15.86 -1.78 8.43
C PHE A 164 15.67 -1.51 6.94
N SER A 165 14.54 -1.86 6.32
CA SER A 165 14.40 -1.77 4.85
C SER A 165 14.51 -0.35 4.29
N ALA A 166 14.31 0.68 5.11
CA ALA A 166 14.50 2.07 4.73
C ALA A 166 15.97 2.52 4.70
N THR A 167 16.87 1.81 5.40
CA THR A 167 18.29 2.20 5.54
C THR A 167 19.25 1.17 4.95
N VAL A 168 18.81 -0.08 4.80
CA VAL A 168 19.59 -1.19 4.28
C VAL A 168 18.94 -1.72 3.00
N SER A 169 19.73 -1.75 1.92
CA SER A 169 19.33 -2.42 0.69
C SER A 169 19.57 -3.92 0.82
N SER A 170 18.63 -4.71 0.32
CA SER A 170 18.81 -6.15 0.12
C SER A 170 19.33 -6.43 -1.27
N THR A 171 20.13 -7.50 -1.42
CA THR A 171 20.49 -8.06 -2.73
C THR A 171 19.25 -8.56 -3.48
N GLY A 172 18.19 -8.90 -2.73
CA GLY A 172 16.95 -9.41 -3.26
C GLY A 172 17.06 -10.83 -3.83
N CYS A 173 15.91 -11.41 -4.14
CA CYS A 173 15.80 -12.65 -4.89
C CYS A 173 14.83 -12.53 -6.06
N THR A 174 14.95 -13.46 -7.01
CA THR A 174 13.99 -13.61 -8.11
C THR A 174 12.89 -14.57 -7.70
N ILE A 175 11.63 -14.15 -7.86
CA ILE A 175 10.48 -15.03 -7.69
C ILE A 175 10.30 -15.85 -8.96
N ALA A 176 10.37 -17.18 -8.86
CA ALA A 176 10.08 -18.04 -10.00
C ALA A 176 8.62 -17.83 -10.43
N SER A 177 8.42 -17.43 -11.68
CA SER A 177 7.08 -17.31 -12.26
C SER A 177 6.51 -18.73 -12.41
N SER A 178 5.53 -19.10 -11.57
CA SER A 178 4.76 -20.33 -11.72
C SER A 178 3.53 -20.11 -12.58
#